data_AF-A0A850G611-F1
#
_entry.id   AF-A0A850G611-F1
#
_cell.length_a   1.000
_cell.length_b   1.000
_cell.length_c   1.000
_cell.angle_alpha   90.00
_cell.angle_beta   90.00
_cell.angle_gamma   90.00
#
_symmetry.space_group_name_H-M   'P 1'
#
loop_
_entity.id
_entity.type
_entity.pdbx_description
1 polymer ?
#
loop_
_entity_poly.entity_id
_entity_poly.type
_entity_poly.pdbx_seq_one_letter_code
_entity_poly.pdbx_strand_id
1 'polypeptide(L)'
;MEELDEAWKDASLNSWSAQRLALAVLDAHGGQTMSPQDVVGFVATRTKWHGLRDDSSKFRRKGCPIAVEDDGGWSIATGTGDALRAMRKAVRAGIETARRHASARPDPSVIAAQRKAAERRRAENARELAAMTRALLVGFPAKAPRAVALLDVGEHSVHTFVDGELDELRRRVAGYDIVGAEDVRSLLRALDVEADGMRLAELGHSDVRTTMRYAHHAPELTPGIFDRLSEPAGGTEGPVMAGGDLDEPTARGRSRKRRRGGSKGGSRGRAGASAGSPRARSLDESG
;
A
#
# COMPACT_ATOMS: atom_id res chain seq x y z
N MET A 1 -31.14 -15.98 8.92
CA MET A 1 -30.45 -16.26 7.65
C MET A 1 -30.41 -15.04 6.74
N GLU A 2 -31.55 -14.44 6.41
CA GLU A 2 -31.66 -13.27 5.51
C GLU A 2 -30.76 -12.08 5.90
N GLU A 3 -30.61 -11.78 7.20
CA GLU A 3 -29.70 -10.72 7.67
C GLU A 3 -28.22 -10.97 7.29
N LEU A 4 -27.76 -12.23 7.30
CA LEU A 4 -26.39 -12.55 6.91
C LEU A 4 -26.21 -12.52 5.41
N ASP A 5 -27.23 -12.91 4.64
CA ASP A 5 -27.22 -12.77 3.19
C ASP A 5 -27.03 -11.32 2.79
N GLU A 6 -27.81 -10.42 3.38
CA GLU A 6 -27.71 -9.00 3.12
C GLU A 6 -26.37 -8.42 3.61
N ALA A 7 -25.93 -8.78 4.82
CA ALA A 7 -24.70 -8.23 5.40
C ALA A 7 -23.42 -8.67 4.68
N TRP A 8 -23.40 -9.88 4.13
CA TRP A 8 -22.16 -10.53 3.70
C TRP A 8 -22.05 -10.74 2.19
N LYS A 9 -23.15 -10.57 1.42
CA LYS A 9 -23.12 -10.71 -0.03
C LYS A 9 -22.07 -9.78 -0.65
N ASP A 10 -21.07 -10.38 -1.29
CA ASP A 10 -19.93 -9.70 -1.90
C ASP A 10 -19.10 -8.81 -0.93
N ALA A 11 -19.26 -8.99 0.38
CA ALA A 11 -18.51 -8.23 1.37
C ALA A 11 -17.13 -8.86 1.65
N SER A 12 -16.14 -8.03 1.97
CA SER A 12 -14.87 -8.53 2.52
C SER A 12 -15.00 -8.76 4.03
N LEU A 13 -14.86 -10.02 4.45
CA LEU A 13 -14.92 -10.46 5.85
C LEU A 13 -13.52 -10.73 6.44
N ASN A 14 -12.45 -10.29 5.77
CA ASN A 14 -11.07 -10.49 6.26
C ASN A 14 -10.77 -9.76 7.58
N SER A 15 -11.54 -8.72 7.91
CA SER A 15 -11.47 -8.02 9.20
C SER A 15 -12.26 -8.72 10.31
N TRP A 16 -13.09 -9.72 9.98
CA TRP A 16 -13.84 -10.50 10.95
C TRP A 16 -13.00 -11.66 11.46
N SER A 17 -12.93 -11.80 12.79
CA SER A 17 -12.32 -12.98 13.40
C SER A 17 -13.11 -14.24 13.06
N ALA A 18 -12.44 -15.38 12.92
CA ALA A 18 -13.07 -16.70 12.73
C ALA A 18 -14.17 -16.99 13.77
N GLN A 19 -13.96 -16.62 15.03
CA GLN A 19 -14.94 -16.79 16.11
C GLN A 19 -16.24 -16.03 15.84
N ARG A 20 -16.16 -14.76 15.42
CA ARG A 20 -17.34 -13.95 15.08
C ARG A 20 -18.08 -14.50 13.86
N LEU A 21 -17.36 -15.01 12.87
CA LEU A 21 -17.97 -15.62 11.68
C LEU A 21 -18.73 -16.88 12.06
N ALA A 22 -18.09 -17.83 12.75
CA ALA A 22 -18.75 -19.04 13.22
C ALA A 22 -19.94 -18.73 14.14
N LEU A 23 -19.79 -17.77 15.08
CA LEU A 23 -20.84 -17.39 16.02
C LEU A 23 -22.06 -16.82 15.29
N ALA A 24 -21.84 -15.98 14.27
CA ALA A 24 -22.91 -15.42 13.47
C ALA A 24 -23.68 -16.51 12.70
N VAL A 25 -22.97 -17.47 12.11
CA VAL A 25 -23.60 -18.59 11.39
C VAL A 25 -24.43 -19.45 12.34
N LEU A 26 -23.87 -19.86 13.49
CA LEU A 26 -24.59 -20.69 14.46
C LEU A 26 -25.81 -19.95 15.03
N ASP A 27 -25.69 -18.65 15.33
CA ASP A 27 -26.82 -17.82 15.79
C ASP A 27 -27.93 -17.76 14.73
N ALA A 28 -27.57 -17.63 13.45
CA ALA A 28 -28.52 -17.61 12.34
C ALA A 28 -29.25 -18.95 12.12
N HIS A 29 -28.71 -20.07 12.63
CA HIS A 29 -29.32 -21.40 12.64
C HIS A 29 -29.94 -21.74 14.00
N GLY A 30 -30.27 -20.74 14.81
CA GLY A 30 -30.95 -20.95 16.10
C GLY A 30 -30.06 -21.56 17.18
N GLY A 31 -28.73 -21.50 17.02
CA GLY A 31 -27.76 -22.06 17.97
C GLY A 31 -27.58 -23.57 17.87
N GLN A 32 -28.10 -24.21 16.81
CA GLN A 32 -27.87 -25.63 16.55
C GLN A 32 -26.38 -25.94 16.34
N THR A 33 -25.94 -27.10 16.82
CA THR A 33 -24.60 -27.62 16.53
C THR A 33 -24.48 -27.89 15.03
N MET A 34 -23.40 -27.43 14.41
CA MET A 34 -23.13 -27.62 12.99
C MET A 34 -21.72 -28.18 12.77
N SER A 35 -21.51 -28.91 11.68
CA SER A 35 -20.16 -29.33 11.32
C SER A 35 -19.30 -28.11 10.93
N PRO A 36 -17.97 -28.16 11.17
CA PRO A 36 -17.04 -27.13 10.71
C PRO A 36 -17.19 -26.81 9.21
N GLN A 37 -17.39 -27.86 8.41
CA GLN A 37 -17.51 -27.76 6.96
C GLN A 37 -18.79 -27.02 6.55
N ASP A 38 -19.91 -27.28 7.23
CA ASP A 38 -21.18 -26.59 6.94
C ASP A 38 -21.08 -25.11 7.30
N VAL A 39 -20.44 -24.77 8.42
CA VAL A 39 -20.23 -23.38 8.83
C VAL A 39 -19.34 -22.65 7.83
N VAL A 40 -18.23 -23.27 7.41
CA VAL A 40 -17.33 -22.69 6.40
C VAL A 40 -18.03 -22.55 5.05
N GLY A 41 -18.75 -23.59 4.60
CA GLY A 41 -19.52 -23.59 3.36
C GLY A 41 -20.60 -22.49 3.36
N PHE A 42 -21.26 -22.28 4.50
CA PHE A 42 -22.23 -21.21 4.65
C PHE A 42 -21.61 -19.82 4.46
N VAL A 43 -20.38 -19.57 4.95
CA VAL A 43 -19.69 -18.29 4.70
C VAL A 43 -19.24 -18.20 3.24
N ALA A 44 -18.65 -19.27 2.71
CA ALA A 44 -18.06 -19.32 1.37
C ALA A 44 -19.11 -19.11 0.24
N THR A 45 -20.35 -19.54 0.45
CA THR A 45 -21.46 -19.31 -0.50
C THR A 45 -21.85 -17.84 -0.63
N ARG A 46 -21.53 -16.99 0.36
CA ARG A 46 -21.90 -15.56 0.37
C ARG A 46 -20.77 -14.64 -0.08
N THR A 47 -19.53 -15.05 0.18
CA THR A 47 -18.36 -14.28 -0.21
C THR A 47 -17.13 -15.18 -0.29
N LYS A 48 -16.24 -14.89 -1.24
CA LYS A 48 -14.92 -15.52 -1.34
C LYS A 48 -13.86 -14.87 -0.44
N TRP A 49 -14.17 -13.73 0.18
CA TRP A 49 -13.22 -12.92 0.92
C TRP A 49 -13.36 -13.12 2.43
N HIS A 50 -13.07 -14.33 2.93
CA HIS A 50 -13.08 -14.64 4.37
C HIS A 50 -11.86 -15.47 4.79
N GLY A 51 -11.49 -15.34 6.07
CA GLY A 51 -10.39 -16.09 6.69
C GLY A 51 -10.83 -17.35 7.45
N LEU A 52 -12.13 -17.67 7.49
CA LEU A 52 -12.64 -18.85 8.20
C LEU A 52 -12.17 -20.15 7.52
N ARG A 53 -11.70 -21.08 8.34
CA ARG A 53 -11.27 -22.45 7.99
C ARG A 53 -11.93 -23.42 8.96
N ASP A 54 -12.04 -24.69 8.58
CA ASP A 54 -12.63 -25.80 9.35
C ASP A 54 -11.75 -26.27 10.53
N ASP A 55 -10.63 -25.61 10.79
CA ASP A 55 -9.73 -25.90 11.90
C ASP A 55 -10.31 -25.49 13.27
N SER A 56 -10.70 -26.50 14.05
CA SER A 56 -11.27 -26.38 15.40
C SER A 56 -10.26 -25.94 16.47
N SER A 57 -8.95 -25.98 16.20
CA SER A 57 -7.92 -25.66 17.21
C SER A 57 -8.05 -24.23 17.76
N LYS A 58 -8.57 -23.31 16.94
CA LYS A 58 -8.77 -21.89 17.27
C LYS A 58 -9.90 -21.65 18.27
N PHE A 59 -10.77 -22.63 18.48
CA PHE A 59 -11.92 -22.52 19.38
C PHE A 59 -11.71 -23.18 20.75
N ARG A 60 -10.63 -23.97 20.92
CA ARG A 60 -10.32 -24.62 22.21
C ARG A 60 -9.77 -23.68 23.29
N ARG A 61 -9.67 -22.37 23.01
CA ARG A 61 -9.18 -21.38 23.99
C ARG A 61 -10.24 -21.07 25.04
N LYS A 62 -9.82 -20.93 26.29
CA LYS A 62 -10.71 -20.53 27.40
C LYS A 62 -11.42 -19.21 27.08
N GLY A 63 -12.74 -19.17 27.24
CA GLY A 63 -13.58 -18.00 26.95
C GLY A 63 -13.92 -17.80 25.47
N CYS A 64 -13.63 -18.79 24.60
CA CYS A 64 -14.10 -18.77 23.22
C CYS A 64 -15.65 -18.85 23.20
N PRO A 65 -16.33 -18.04 22.38
CA PRO A 65 -17.79 -18.09 22.28
C PRO A 65 -18.32 -19.31 21.50
N ILE A 66 -17.43 -20.10 20.92
CA ILE A 66 -17.71 -21.34 20.20
C ILE A 66 -17.22 -22.50 21.06
N ALA A 67 -18.11 -23.45 21.34
CA ALA A 67 -17.74 -24.74 21.91
C ALA A 67 -17.53 -25.76 20.78
N VAL A 68 -16.56 -26.65 20.99
CA VAL A 68 -16.31 -27.79 20.10
C VAL A 68 -16.78 -29.02 20.85
N GLU A 69 -17.82 -29.66 20.33
CA GLU A 69 -18.44 -30.86 20.90
C GLU A 69 -17.57 -32.10 20.67
N ASP A 70 -17.90 -33.20 21.33
CA ASP A 70 -17.13 -34.46 21.26
C ASP A 70 -17.11 -35.07 19.83
N ASP A 71 -18.16 -34.82 19.05
CA ASP A 71 -18.26 -35.21 17.63
C ASP A 71 -17.50 -34.26 16.68
N GLY A 72 -16.85 -33.21 17.22
CA GLY A 72 -16.16 -32.18 16.45
C GLY A 72 -17.08 -31.08 15.91
N GLY A 73 -18.39 -31.14 16.21
CA GLY A 73 -19.35 -30.10 15.88
C GLY A 73 -19.07 -28.79 16.62
N TRP A 74 -19.48 -27.69 16.01
CA TRP A 74 -19.40 -26.35 16.62
C TRP A 74 -20.77 -25.92 17.13
N SER A 75 -20.80 -25.50 18.39
CA SER A 75 -22.01 -24.98 19.05
C SER A 75 -21.71 -23.64 19.72
N ILE A 76 -22.77 -22.93 20.13
CA ILE A 76 -22.61 -21.69 20.89
C ILE A 76 -22.30 -22.04 22.35
N ALA A 77 -21.14 -21.62 22.84
CA ALA A 77 -20.78 -21.87 24.24
C ALA A 77 -21.73 -21.14 25.20
N THR A 78 -21.98 -21.76 26.36
CA THR A 78 -22.85 -21.18 27.40
C THR A 78 -22.24 -19.89 27.99
N GLY A 79 -23.10 -18.95 28.41
CA GLY A 79 -22.64 -17.70 29.03
C GLY A 79 -22.04 -16.65 28.07
N THR A 80 -22.19 -16.81 26.75
CA THR A 80 -21.58 -15.95 25.72
C THR A 80 -22.48 -14.78 25.27
N GLY A 81 -23.49 -14.41 26.07
CA GLY A 81 -24.52 -13.45 25.69
C GLY A 81 -23.99 -12.09 25.24
N ASP A 82 -22.90 -11.59 25.84
CA ASP A 82 -22.25 -10.34 25.41
C ASP A 82 -21.57 -10.47 24.05
N ALA A 83 -20.90 -11.60 23.78
CA ALA A 83 -20.28 -11.87 22.50
C ALA A 83 -21.34 -11.97 21.39
N LEU A 84 -22.48 -12.62 21.66
CA LEU A 84 -23.63 -12.68 20.76
C LEU A 84 -24.21 -11.29 20.47
N ARG A 85 -24.45 -10.46 21.51
CA ARG A 85 -24.95 -9.09 21.31
C ARG A 85 -23.99 -8.24 20.49
N ALA A 86 -22.69 -8.33 20.77
CA ALA A 86 -21.67 -7.60 20.02
C ALA A 86 -21.58 -8.07 18.56
N MET A 87 -21.68 -9.37 18.31
CA MET A 87 -21.71 -9.96 16.97
C MET A 87 -22.96 -9.49 16.20
N ARG A 88 -24.16 -9.58 16.77
CA ARG A 88 -25.41 -9.11 16.14
C ARG A 88 -25.34 -7.61 15.80
N LYS A 89 -24.76 -6.79 16.69
CA LYS A 89 -24.51 -5.37 16.42
C LYS A 89 -23.57 -5.18 15.22
N ALA A 90 -22.52 -5.98 15.11
CA ALA A 90 -21.60 -5.93 13.96
C ALA A 90 -22.27 -6.36 12.65
N VAL A 91 -23.13 -7.38 12.66
CA VAL A 91 -23.92 -7.80 11.49
C VAL A 91 -24.80 -6.64 11.01
N ARG A 92 -25.56 -6.01 11.90
CA ARG A 92 -26.41 -4.85 11.55
C ARG A 92 -25.64 -3.67 10.99
N ALA A 93 -24.47 -3.36 11.56
CA ALA A 93 -23.58 -2.34 11.01
C ALA A 93 -23.05 -2.72 9.61
N GLY A 94 -22.83 -4.02 9.38
CA GLY A 94 -22.52 -4.58 8.06
C GLY A 94 -23.63 -4.32 7.05
N ILE A 95 -24.89 -4.61 7.42
CA ILE A 95 -26.07 -4.33 6.58
C ILE A 95 -26.16 -2.84 6.21
N GLU A 96 -26.01 -1.94 7.18
CA GLU A 96 -26.04 -0.50 6.93
C GLU A 96 -24.94 -0.07 5.95
N THR A 97 -23.74 -0.64 6.12
CA THR A 97 -22.61 -0.39 5.23
C THR A 97 -22.88 -0.92 3.82
N ALA A 98 -23.42 -2.14 3.70
CA ALA A 98 -23.80 -2.73 2.42
C ALA A 98 -24.85 -1.89 1.69
N ARG A 99 -25.90 -1.43 2.39
CA ARG A 99 -26.92 -0.53 1.85
C ARG A 99 -26.34 0.80 1.39
N ARG A 100 -25.47 1.41 2.21
CA ARG A 100 -24.78 2.66 1.85
C ARG A 100 -23.95 2.47 0.57
N HIS A 101 -23.16 1.41 0.48
CA HIS A 101 -22.37 1.11 -0.71
C HIS A 101 -23.25 0.84 -1.94
N ALA A 102 -24.36 0.11 -1.78
CA ALA A 102 -25.30 -0.13 -2.86
C ALA A 102 -25.90 1.19 -3.38
N SER A 103 -26.29 2.10 -2.48
CA SER A 103 -26.84 3.41 -2.86
C SER A 103 -25.81 4.35 -3.49
N ALA A 104 -24.54 4.22 -3.13
CA ALA A 104 -23.45 5.05 -3.66
C ALA A 104 -22.78 4.44 -4.90
N ARG A 105 -23.20 3.25 -5.34
CA ARG A 105 -22.57 2.55 -6.45
C ARG A 105 -22.88 3.29 -7.75
N PRO A 106 -21.85 3.75 -8.50
CA PRO A 106 -22.08 4.35 -9.81
C PRO A 106 -22.78 3.35 -10.73
N ASP A 107 -23.64 3.85 -11.61
CA ASP A 107 -24.32 3.05 -12.62
C ASP A 107 -23.28 2.23 -13.42
N PRO A 108 -23.43 0.90 -13.54
CA PRO A 108 -22.55 0.04 -14.33
C PRO A 108 -22.31 0.56 -15.76
N SER A 109 -23.30 1.18 -16.39
CA SER A 109 -23.18 1.76 -17.73
C SER A 109 -22.19 2.93 -17.77
N VAL A 110 -22.18 3.77 -16.72
CA VAL A 110 -21.24 4.88 -16.56
C VAL A 110 -19.82 4.34 -16.35
N ILE A 111 -19.65 3.31 -15.51
CA ILE A 111 -18.34 2.66 -15.30
C ILE A 111 -17.80 2.11 -16.64
N ALA A 112 -18.65 1.42 -17.41
CA ALA A 112 -18.27 0.87 -18.71
C ALA A 112 -17.90 1.98 -19.71
N ALA A 113 -18.67 3.07 -19.75
CA ALA A 113 -18.38 4.22 -20.62
C ALA A 113 -17.05 4.91 -20.24
N GLN A 114 -16.80 5.11 -18.94
CA GLN A 114 -15.54 5.67 -18.44
C GLN A 114 -14.35 4.77 -18.79
N ARG A 115 -14.49 3.45 -18.61
CA ARG A 115 -13.45 2.49 -18.99
C ARG A 115 -13.14 2.56 -20.49
N LYS A 116 -14.17 2.57 -21.35
CA LYS A 116 -14.00 2.69 -22.80
C LYS A 116 -13.38 4.03 -23.20
N ALA A 117 -13.72 5.12 -22.53
CA ALA A 117 -13.10 6.43 -22.74
C ALA A 117 -11.62 6.44 -22.32
N ALA A 118 -11.29 5.82 -21.18
CA ALA A 118 -9.91 5.69 -20.71
C ALA A 118 -9.08 4.79 -21.63
N GLU A 119 -9.65 3.69 -22.15
CA GLU A 119 -8.99 2.83 -23.14
C GLU A 119 -8.71 3.58 -24.45
N ARG A 120 -9.65 4.40 -24.93
CA ARG A 120 -9.42 5.26 -26.11
C ARG A 120 -8.30 6.28 -25.88
N ARG A 121 -8.32 7.00 -24.76
CA ARG A 121 -7.24 7.94 -24.41
C ARG A 121 -5.88 7.24 -24.31
N ARG A 122 -5.84 6.05 -23.69
CA ARG A 122 -4.60 5.25 -23.64
C ARG A 122 -4.12 4.85 -25.03
N ALA A 123 -5.01 4.44 -25.92
CA ALA A 123 -4.65 4.08 -27.29
C ALA A 123 -4.18 5.29 -28.11
N GLU A 124 -4.79 6.46 -27.93
CA GLU A 124 -4.38 7.72 -28.56
C GLU A 124 -3.00 8.15 -28.06
N ASN A 125 -2.80 8.19 -26.74
CA ASN A 125 -1.50 8.50 -26.13
C ASN A 125 -0.42 7.50 -26.57
N ALA A 126 -0.73 6.20 -26.64
CA ALA A 126 0.21 5.20 -27.11
C ALA A 126 0.63 5.43 -28.57
N ARG A 127 -0.30 5.89 -29.43
CA ARG A 127 0.02 6.25 -30.83
C ARG A 127 0.86 7.51 -30.92
N GLU A 128 0.53 8.55 -30.13
CA GLU A 128 1.34 9.77 -30.06
C GLU A 128 2.76 9.43 -29.61
N LEU A 129 2.88 8.69 -28.50
CA LEU A 129 4.17 8.26 -27.98
C LEU A 129 4.93 7.44 -29.02
N ALA A 130 4.30 6.44 -29.66
CA ALA A 130 4.95 5.58 -30.66
C ALA A 130 5.54 6.36 -31.85
N ALA A 131 4.95 7.51 -32.21
CA ALA A 131 5.46 8.37 -33.28
C ALA A 131 6.69 9.21 -32.86
N MET A 132 6.95 9.34 -31.56
CA MET A 132 8.06 10.12 -31.01
C MET A 132 9.32 9.25 -30.87
N THR A 133 10.49 9.85 -31.06
CA THR A 133 11.77 9.23 -30.73
C THR A 133 12.04 9.37 -29.23
N ARG A 134 12.43 8.27 -28.56
CA ARG A 134 12.57 8.24 -27.10
C ARG A 134 13.87 7.57 -26.67
N ALA A 135 14.62 8.21 -25.78
CA ALA A 135 15.84 7.66 -25.21
C ALA A 135 15.80 7.68 -23.67
N LEU A 136 16.40 6.66 -23.05
CA LEU A 136 16.73 6.69 -21.62
C LEU A 136 18.25 6.79 -21.44
N LEU A 137 18.69 7.66 -20.55
CA LEU A 137 20.10 7.89 -20.26
C LEU A 137 20.44 7.48 -18.83
N VAL A 138 21.61 6.86 -18.68
CA VAL A 138 22.23 6.58 -17.38
C VAL A 138 23.68 7.01 -17.45
N GLY A 139 24.04 8.05 -16.70
CA GLY A 139 25.40 8.59 -16.64
C GLY A 139 26.18 8.12 -15.41
N PHE A 140 27.46 7.81 -15.59
CA PHE A 140 28.38 7.47 -14.51
C PHE A 140 29.74 8.21 -14.64
N PRO A 141 30.25 8.81 -13.56
CA PRO A 141 29.55 9.09 -12.30
C PRO A 141 28.46 10.16 -12.48
N ALA A 142 27.35 10.07 -11.75
CA ALA A 142 26.13 10.85 -12.01
C ALA A 142 26.31 12.38 -12.12
N LYS A 143 27.24 12.97 -11.35
CA LYS A 143 27.48 14.43 -11.34
C LYS A 143 28.49 14.92 -12.38
N ALA A 144 29.33 14.02 -12.88
CA ALA A 144 30.41 14.33 -13.82
C ALA A 144 30.57 13.12 -14.75
N PRO A 145 29.56 12.84 -15.59
CA PRO A 145 29.49 11.60 -16.35
C PRO A 145 30.68 11.49 -17.29
N ARG A 146 31.40 10.37 -17.15
CA ARG A 146 32.50 9.95 -18.03
C ARG A 146 32.08 8.80 -18.92
N ALA A 147 31.06 8.06 -18.53
CA ALA A 147 30.40 7.07 -19.34
C ALA A 147 28.89 7.30 -19.30
N VAL A 148 28.20 7.10 -20.41
CA VAL A 148 26.74 7.16 -20.49
C VAL A 148 26.24 5.97 -21.29
N ALA A 149 25.27 5.26 -20.72
CA ALA A 149 24.47 4.31 -21.46
C ALA A 149 23.20 5.01 -21.96
N LEU A 150 22.94 4.90 -23.26
CA LEU A 150 21.72 5.34 -23.93
C LEU A 150 20.94 4.11 -24.35
N LEU A 151 19.70 3.99 -23.88
CA LEU A 151 18.73 3.02 -24.38
C LEU A 151 17.79 3.73 -25.36
N ASP A 152 17.83 3.33 -26.62
CA ASP A 152 16.81 3.71 -27.60
C ASP A 152 15.57 2.85 -27.38
N VAL A 153 14.48 3.49 -26.97
CA VAL A 153 13.24 2.79 -26.63
C VAL A 153 12.49 2.34 -27.88
N GLY A 154 12.68 2.99 -29.02
CA GLY A 154 12.05 2.61 -30.29
C GLY A 154 12.73 1.41 -30.93
N GLU A 155 14.06 1.42 -30.95
CA GLU A 155 14.88 0.35 -31.54
C GLU A 155 15.13 -0.83 -30.58
N HIS A 156 14.87 -0.65 -29.29
CA HIS A 156 15.25 -1.58 -28.22
C HIS A 156 16.76 -1.88 -28.21
N SER A 157 17.59 -0.86 -28.46
CA SER A 157 19.03 -0.95 -28.55
C SER A 157 19.71 -0.17 -27.43
N VAL A 158 20.84 -0.67 -26.92
CA VAL A 158 21.66 0.03 -25.92
C VAL A 158 23.00 0.40 -26.54
N HIS A 159 23.34 1.67 -26.44
CA HIS A 159 24.61 2.24 -26.86
C HIS A 159 25.34 2.79 -25.65
N THR A 160 26.65 2.55 -25.56
CA THR A 160 27.48 3.08 -24.46
C THR A 160 28.52 4.01 -25.06
N PHE A 161 28.69 5.17 -24.42
CA PHE A 161 29.63 6.21 -24.83
C PHE A 161 30.56 6.50 -23.66
N VAL A 162 31.87 6.51 -23.90
CA VAL A 162 32.90 6.75 -22.86
C VAL A 162 33.86 7.87 -23.28
N ASP A 163 34.12 8.77 -22.34
CA ASP A 163 35.08 9.89 -22.44
C ASP A 163 34.98 10.66 -23.78
N GLY A 164 35.85 10.37 -24.75
CA GLY A 164 35.89 11.07 -26.05
C GLY A 164 34.66 10.84 -26.94
N GLU A 165 33.83 9.85 -26.63
CA GLU A 165 32.62 9.52 -27.40
C GLU A 165 31.40 10.37 -26.98
N LEU A 166 31.52 11.18 -25.93
CA LEU A 166 30.41 11.99 -25.42
C LEU A 166 29.94 13.07 -26.41
N ASP A 167 30.80 13.52 -27.32
CA ASP A 167 30.39 14.43 -28.39
C ASP A 167 29.42 13.76 -29.39
N GLU A 168 29.58 12.45 -29.62
CA GLU A 168 28.64 11.67 -30.42
C GLU A 168 27.31 11.47 -29.69
N LEU A 169 27.37 11.16 -28.40
CA LEU A 169 26.18 11.10 -27.55
C LEU A 169 25.38 12.40 -27.63
N ARG A 170 26.01 13.57 -27.49
CA ARG A 170 25.31 14.88 -27.56
C ARG A 170 24.53 15.04 -28.87
N ARG A 171 25.18 14.75 -30.01
CA ARG A 171 24.54 14.80 -31.33
C ARG A 171 23.37 13.83 -31.44
N ARG A 172 23.52 12.64 -30.86
CA ARG A 172 22.48 11.61 -30.89
C ARG A 172 21.28 11.98 -29.99
N VAL A 173 21.54 12.48 -28.79
CA VAL A 173 20.50 12.91 -27.83
C VAL A 173 19.65 14.03 -28.42
N ALA A 174 20.25 14.95 -29.19
CA ALA A 174 19.54 16.03 -29.87
C ALA A 174 18.46 15.57 -30.89
N GLY A 175 18.49 14.31 -31.32
CA GLY A 175 17.49 13.73 -32.23
C GLY A 175 16.29 13.09 -31.54
N TYR A 176 16.25 13.07 -30.20
CA TYR A 176 15.15 12.47 -29.46
C TYR A 176 14.09 13.51 -29.04
N ASP A 177 12.83 13.20 -29.26
CA ASP A 177 11.70 14.02 -28.78
C ASP A 177 11.53 13.92 -27.26
N ILE A 178 11.84 12.75 -26.69
CA ILE A 178 11.72 12.48 -25.25
C ILE A 178 13.02 11.88 -24.72
N VAL A 179 13.54 12.47 -23.63
CA VAL A 179 14.70 11.95 -22.91
C VAL A 179 14.33 11.69 -21.45
N GLY A 180 14.58 10.46 -20.99
CA GLY A 180 14.38 10.07 -19.60
C GLY A 180 15.70 9.74 -18.90
N ALA A 181 15.87 10.21 -17.67
CA ALA A 181 17.02 9.83 -16.83
C ALA A 181 16.72 10.12 -15.36
N GLU A 182 17.58 9.62 -14.47
CA GLU A 182 17.63 10.10 -13.10
C GLU A 182 18.29 11.48 -13.06
N ASP A 183 17.63 12.45 -12.45
CA ASP A 183 17.95 13.89 -12.47
C ASP A 183 18.29 14.37 -13.89
N VAL A 184 17.34 14.16 -14.81
CA VAL A 184 17.57 14.30 -16.26
C VAL A 184 18.10 15.68 -16.63
N ARG A 185 17.64 16.73 -15.95
CA ARG A 185 18.11 18.10 -16.20
C ARG A 185 19.58 18.29 -15.78
N SER A 186 19.96 17.76 -14.62
CA SER A 186 21.35 17.84 -14.16
C SER A 186 22.26 16.99 -15.04
N LEU A 187 21.81 15.81 -15.47
CA LEU A 187 22.56 14.96 -16.39
C LEU A 187 22.78 15.65 -17.75
N LEU A 188 21.73 16.17 -18.37
CA LEU A 188 21.85 16.88 -19.67
C LEU A 188 22.75 18.11 -19.56
N ARG A 189 22.65 18.88 -18.47
CA ARG A 189 23.55 20.00 -18.21
C ARG A 189 25.01 19.55 -18.06
N ALA A 190 25.25 18.46 -17.33
CA ALA A 190 26.61 17.93 -17.15
C ALA A 190 27.19 17.37 -18.46
N LEU A 191 26.32 16.94 -19.38
CA LEU A 191 26.66 16.50 -20.72
C LEU A 191 26.68 17.63 -21.76
N ASP A 192 26.42 18.88 -21.39
CA ASP A 192 26.35 20.02 -22.32
C ASP A 192 25.36 19.78 -23.48
N VAL A 193 24.17 19.26 -23.14
CA VAL A 193 23.05 19.05 -24.07
C VAL A 193 21.95 20.06 -23.80
N GLU A 194 21.59 20.82 -24.82
CA GLU A 194 20.43 21.73 -24.79
C GLU A 194 19.12 20.92 -24.77
N ALA A 195 18.24 21.24 -23.83
CA ALA A 195 16.96 20.54 -23.64
C ALA A 195 15.79 21.20 -24.40
N ASP A 196 16.04 22.28 -25.12
CA ASP A 196 15.01 23.06 -25.80
C ASP A 196 14.27 22.20 -26.84
N GLY A 197 12.94 22.15 -26.72
CA GLY A 197 12.09 21.34 -27.58
C GLY A 197 11.97 19.86 -27.17
N MET A 198 12.75 19.38 -26.20
CA MET A 198 12.66 18.01 -25.69
C MET A 198 11.65 17.89 -24.54
N ARG A 199 10.91 16.78 -24.50
CA ARG A 199 10.14 16.37 -23.32
C ARG A 199 11.06 15.60 -22.38
N LEU A 200 11.14 16.04 -21.12
CA LEU A 200 12.01 15.42 -20.12
C LEU A 200 11.22 14.52 -19.18
N ALA A 201 11.67 13.28 -19.00
CA ALA A 201 11.06 12.30 -18.11
C ALA A 201 11.98 11.98 -16.93
N GLU A 202 11.58 12.41 -15.73
CA GLU A 202 12.33 12.14 -14.50
C GLU A 202 12.10 10.69 -14.05
N LEU A 203 13.14 9.87 -14.15
CA LEU A 203 13.12 8.51 -13.61
C LEU A 203 13.52 8.62 -12.14
N GLY A 204 12.54 8.50 -11.24
CA GLY A 204 12.80 8.62 -9.79
C GLY A 204 13.98 7.74 -9.34
N HIS A 205 14.71 8.20 -8.33
CA HIS A 205 15.90 7.54 -7.79
C HIS A 205 15.70 6.03 -7.64
N SER A 206 16.53 5.23 -8.32
CA SER A 206 16.50 3.79 -8.09
C SER A 206 17.09 3.53 -6.71
N ASP A 207 16.26 3.43 -5.68
CA ASP A 207 16.68 2.90 -4.39
C ASP A 207 17.25 1.49 -4.66
N VAL A 208 18.58 1.36 -4.58
CA VAL A 208 19.38 0.14 -4.88
C VAL A 208 18.91 -1.09 -4.08
N ARG A 209 18.04 -0.91 -3.09
CA ARG A 209 17.34 -1.99 -2.38
C ARG A 209 16.28 -2.73 -3.22
N THR A 210 15.85 -2.19 -4.36
CA THR A 210 14.75 -2.75 -5.16
C THR A 210 15.23 -3.58 -6.37
N THR A 211 16.51 -3.50 -6.75
CA THR A 211 17.03 -4.17 -7.97
C THR A 211 17.92 -5.40 -7.74
N MET A 212 18.08 -5.89 -6.50
CA MET A 212 18.77 -7.18 -6.22
C MET A 212 17.82 -8.31 -5.82
N ARG A 213 16.77 -8.58 -6.62
CA ARG A 213 15.97 -9.83 -6.54
C ARG A 213 15.47 -10.31 -7.92
N TYR A 214 16.18 -10.03 -8.99
CA TYR A 214 15.79 -10.46 -10.35
C TYR A 214 16.73 -11.51 -10.98
N ALA A 215 17.68 -12.07 -10.23
CA ALA A 215 18.68 -12.98 -10.80
C ALA A 215 18.28 -14.47 -10.92
N HIS A 216 17.07 -14.91 -10.51
CA HIS A 216 16.73 -16.35 -10.54
C HIS A 216 15.39 -16.75 -11.14
N HIS A 217 14.57 -15.80 -11.60
CA HIS A 217 13.40 -16.12 -12.41
C HIS A 217 13.28 -15.08 -13.50
N ALA A 218 13.43 -15.48 -14.77
CA ALA A 218 13.07 -14.65 -15.91
C ALA A 218 11.56 -14.37 -15.84
N PRO A 219 11.10 -13.14 -15.54
CA PRO A 219 9.70 -12.82 -15.65
C PRO A 219 9.45 -12.36 -17.08
N GLU A 220 8.39 -12.89 -17.70
CA GLU A 220 7.77 -12.24 -18.84
C GLU A 220 7.53 -10.77 -18.46
N LEU A 221 8.17 -9.85 -19.21
CA LEU A 221 7.97 -8.41 -19.08
C LEU A 221 6.48 -8.12 -19.23
N THR A 222 5.78 -7.91 -18.12
CA THR A 222 4.37 -7.57 -18.15
C THR A 222 4.24 -6.11 -18.61
N PRO A 223 3.34 -5.78 -19.54
CA PRO A 223 3.29 -4.47 -20.22
C PRO A 223 3.14 -3.22 -19.31
N GLY A 224 2.81 -3.37 -18.03
CA GLY A 224 2.41 -2.27 -17.14
C GLY A 224 3.54 -1.40 -16.56
N ILE A 225 4.83 -1.72 -16.77
CA ILE A 225 5.93 -0.87 -16.28
C ILE A 225 6.05 0.43 -17.09
N PHE A 226 5.76 0.39 -18.40
CA PHE A 226 5.80 1.57 -19.27
C PHE A 226 4.54 2.45 -19.15
N ASP A 227 3.44 1.93 -18.60
CA ASP A 227 2.21 2.70 -18.37
C ASP A 227 2.44 3.88 -17.40
N ARG A 228 3.41 3.81 -16.48
CA ARG A 228 3.76 4.91 -15.57
C ARG A 228 4.48 6.08 -16.24
N LEU A 229 5.06 5.89 -17.42
CA LEU A 229 5.71 6.95 -18.19
C LEU A 229 4.70 7.70 -19.09
N SER A 230 3.43 7.29 -19.08
CA SER A 230 2.35 7.83 -19.93
C SER A 230 1.43 8.83 -19.21
N GLU A 231 1.64 9.05 -17.91
CA GLU A 231 0.86 10.02 -17.13
C GLU A 231 1.53 11.40 -17.17
N PRO A 232 0.86 12.47 -17.62
CA PRO A 232 1.37 13.81 -17.42
C PRO A 232 1.47 14.08 -15.91
N ALA A 233 2.57 14.72 -15.47
CA ALA A 233 2.69 15.26 -14.12
C ALA A 233 1.62 16.35 -13.91
N GLY A 234 0.42 15.94 -13.51
CA GLY A 234 -0.76 16.77 -13.33
C GLY A 234 -1.39 16.46 -11.99
N GLY A 235 -1.52 17.49 -11.17
CA GLY A 235 -1.87 17.43 -9.75
C GLY A 235 -3.16 16.69 -9.43
N THR A 236 -3.22 16.24 -8.18
CA THR A 236 -4.44 15.84 -7.48
C THR A 236 -5.43 17.00 -7.43
N GLU A 237 -6.19 17.21 -8.50
CA GLU A 237 -7.48 17.89 -8.42
C GLU A 237 -8.51 16.86 -7.99
N GLY A 238 -8.78 16.84 -6.67
CA GLY A 238 -9.95 16.18 -6.14
C GLY A 238 -11.22 16.78 -6.75
N PRO A 239 -12.31 16.02 -6.85
CA PRO A 239 -13.54 16.48 -7.46
C PRO A 239 -14.06 17.73 -6.73
N VAL A 240 -14.15 18.84 -7.47
CA VAL A 240 -14.89 20.05 -7.08
C VAL A 240 -16.37 19.67 -7.05
N MET A 241 -16.91 19.51 -5.84
CA MET A 241 -18.35 19.41 -5.64
C MET A 241 -18.95 20.80 -5.91
N ALA A 242 -19.73 20.91 -6.98
CA ALA A 242 -20.52 22.09 -7.30
C ALA A 242 -21.49 22.40 -6.15
N GLY A 243 -21.60 23.69 -5.83
CA GLY A 243 -22.32 24.22 -4.69
C GLY A 243 -23.84 24.02 -4.75
N GLY A 244 -24.40 23.81 -3.58
CA GLY A 244 -25.79 24.13 -3.26
C GLY A 244 -25.76 24.96 -1.98
N ASP A 245 -26.23 26.21 -2.09
CA ASP A 245 -26.49 27.13 -1.00
C ASP A 245 -27.35 26.47 0.09
N LEU A 246 -26.94 26.59 1.35
CA LEU A 246 -27.84 26.57 2.52
C LEU A 246 -27.11 27.22 3.71
N ASP A 247 -27.83 28.12 4.37
CA ASP A 247 -27.43 29.07 5.41
C ASP A 247 -26.70 28.51 6.65
N GLU A 248 -25.77 29.32 7.17
CA GLU A 248 -25.24 29.30 8.55
C GLU A 248 -26.31 29.79 9.58
N PRO A 249 -26.08 29.75 10.90
CA PRO A 249 -25.27 28.83 11.72
C PRO A 249 -26.05 28.33 12.97
N THR A 250 -25.66 27.19 13.53
CA THR A 250 -25.79 26.99 15.00
C THR A 250 -24.56 26.33 15.61
N ALA A 251 -24.21 26.89 16.76
CA ALA A 251 -22.97 26.74 17.49
C ALA A 251 -22.87 25.44 18.32
N ARG A 252 -21.65 25.27 18.88
CA ARG A 252 -21.21 24.38 19.97
C ARG A 252 -20.76 22.99 19.49
N GLY A 253 -19.58 22.46 19.83
CA GLY A 253 -18.59 22.88 20.82
C GLY A 253 -17.22 22.26 20.54
N ARG A 254 -16.18 23.02 20.88
CA ARG A 254 -14.77 22.66 20.73
C ARG A 254 -14.35 21.67 21.82
N SER A 255 -14.03 20.43 21.44
CA SER A 255 -13.31 19.50 22.32
C SER A 255 -11.81 19.72 22.24
N ARG A 256 -11.27 20.30 23.31
CA ARG A 256 -9.85 20.54 23.55
C ARG A 256 -9.07 19.22 23.64
N LYS A 257 -8.17 18.98 22.68
CA LYS A 257 -7.14 17.93 22.74
C LYS A 257 -6.05 18.36 23.73
N ARG A 258 -6.12 17.84 24.97
CA ARG A 258 -5.08 18.01 25.99
C ARG A 258 -3.79 17.29 25.55
N ARG A 259 -2.77 18.08 25.19
CA ARG A 259 -1.36 17.66 25.17
C ARG A 259 -0.90 17.46 26.62
N ARG A 260 -0.49 16.25 27.00
CA ARG A 260 0.37 16.02 28.17
C ARG A 260 1.82 16.24 27.74
N GLY A 261 2.38 17.39 28.07
CA GLY A 261 3.82 17.62 28.12
C GLY A 261 4.33 17.24 29.51
N GLY A 262 5.23 16.26 29.57
CA GLY A 262 5.97 15.90 30.78
C GLY A 262 7.12 16.89 31.00
N SER A 263 7.09 17.53 32.16
CA SER A 263 7.99 18.59 32.61
C SER A 263 9.43 18.09 32.83
N LYS A 264 10.40 18.86 32.32
CA LYS A 264 11.79 18.88 32.77
C LYS A 264 11.96 19.95 33.84
N GLY A 265 12.53 19.57 34.97
CA GLY A 265 13.11 20.43 36.01
C GLY A 265 13.70 19.52 37.08
N GLY A 266 14.89 19.70 37.62
CA GLY A 266 15.82 20.81 37.57
C GLY A 266 16.47 20.97 38.94
N SER A 267 17.67 20.41 39.09
CA SER A 267 18.82 20.96 39.85
C SER A 267 18.87 20.96 41.40
N ARG A 268 20.03 20.45 41.89
CA ARG A 268 21.03 21.07 42.80
C ARG A 268 21.11 20.68 44.30
N GLY A 269 22.39 20.46 44.69
CA GLY A 269 23.00 20.44 46.04
C GLY A 269 23.91 19.19 46.17
N ARG A 270 25.23 19.15 45.95
CA ARG A 270 26.46 19.93 46.26
C ARG A 270 27.05 19.68 47.67
N ALA A 271 28.35 19.32 47.66
CA ALA A 271 29.39 19.28 48.72
C ALA A 271 29.36 18.10 49.73
N GLY A 272 30.47 17.48 50.16
CA GLY A 272 31.92 17.69 49.98
C GLY A 272 32.67 16.36 50.20
N ALA A 273 33.80 16.12 49.51
CA ALA A 273 35.18 16.33 49.97
C ALA A 273 35.65 15.41 51.14
N SER A 274 36.52 14.43 50.86
CA SER A 274 37.87 14.34 51.47
C SER A 274 38.67 13.12 50.97
N ALA A 275 39.86 13.41 50.46
CA ALA A 275 41.14 12.70 50.49
C ALA A 275 41.24 11.22 50.92
N GLY A 276 42.04 10.45 50.17
CA GLY A 276 42.57 9.17 50.62
C GLY A 276 43.24 8.32 49.55
N SER A 277 44.40 8.75 49.05
CA SER A 277 45.44 7.87 48.49
C SER A 277 46.70 8.10 49.33
N PRO A 278 47.74 7.23 49.38
CA PRO A 278 47.94 5.94 48.70
C PRO A 278 48.51 4.84 49.64
N ARG A 279 48.66 3.59 49.17
CA ARG A 279 49.83 2.78 49.53
C ARG A 279 50.06 1.62 48.56
N ALA A 280 51.25 1.63 47.97
CA ALA A 280 51.88 0.54 47.26
C ALA A 280 52.27 -0.59 48.23
N ARG A 281 52.29 -1.83 47.73
CA ARG A 281 53.35 -2.82 48.00
C ARG A 281 53.32 -3.93 46.95
N SER A 282 54.38 -3.97 46.16
CA SER A 282 54.93 -5.15 45.51
C SER A 282 55.46 -6.14 46.56
N LEU A 283 55.39 -7.44 46.28
CA LEU A 283 56.57 -8.29 46.05
C LEU A 283 56.17 -9.76 45.89
N ASP A 284 56.92 -10.39 44.98
CA ASP A 284 57.12 -11.82 44.77
C ASP A 284 57.38 -12.61 46.07
N GLU A 285 57.02 -13.89 46.07
CA GLU A 285 57.96 -15.03 45.98
C GLU A 285 57.29 -16.34 46.44
N SER A 286 57.39 -17.34 45.55
CA SER A 286 57.77 -18.74 45.82
C SER A 286 57.09 -19.53 46.94
N GLY A 287 56.34 -20.54 46.51
CA GLY A 287 55.96 -21.75 47.25
C GLY A 287 55.35 -22.76 46.28
#